data_AF-A0A5C9CUD1-F1
#
_entry.id   AF-A0A5C9CUD1-F1
#
_cell.length_a   1.000
_cell.length_b   1.000
_cell.length_c   1.000
_cell.angle_alpha   90.00
_cell.angle_beta   90.00
_cell.angle_gamma   90.00
#
_symmetry.space_group_name_H-M   'P 1'
#
loop_
_entity.id
_entity.type
_entity.pdbx_description
1 polymer ?
#
loop_
_entity_poly.entity_id
_entity_poly.type
_entity_poly.pdbx_seq_one_letter_code
_entity_poly.pdbx_strand_id
1 'polypeptide(L)'
;MATITSATVKRLFARCQNRCAFPSCEAPIIEDSDTVTGDICHIKAASLGGPRYDAGQTDEARHGAANLILLCTRHHRIVDADIDKYTTSVLIEMKRKHEEGGVVEITPRTARAAESLLSRYAEVTVYSNTGQIAVNSPGAVQANTLTLKVSKQRVIFTAPSGSVGSDQAKTSYIAYLIGRYQEFQKGHTSKTDRFKYIAIHAALKREFKGEWKLLSVDRFGEVVKFLHRRIDNTLVGRKNKSKGIVSFHLFSEHS
;
A
#
# COMPACT_ATOMS: atom_id res chain seq x y z
N MET A 1 -8.84 -23.18 -2.12
CA MET A 1 -9.33 -22.24 -3.14
C MET A 1 -8.32 -22.24 -4.25
N ALA A 2 -8.77 -22.51 -5.47
CA ALA A 2 -8.00 -22.40 -6.69
C ALA A 2 -7.45 -20.97 -6.79
N THR A 3 -6.20 -20.87 -7.21
CA THR A 3 -5.54 -19.60 -7.47
C THR A 3 -5.18 -19.54 -8.94
N ILE A 4 -5.05 -18.35 -9.51
CA ILE A 4 -4.51 -18.22 -10.86
C ILE A 4 -3.12 -18.86 -10.87
N THR A 5 -2.91 -19.82 -11.76
CA THR A 5 -1.65 -20.57 -11.86
C THR A 5 -0.66 -19.85 -12.75
N SER A 6 0.63 -20.14 -12.60
CA SER A 6 1.66 -19.64 -13.52
C SER A 6 1.42 -20.07 -14.96
N ALA A 7 0.89 -21.28 -15.18
CA ALA A 7 0.47 -21.76 -16.49
C ALA A 7 -0.66 -20.91 -17.10
N THR A 8 -1.66 -20.56 -16.28
CA THR A 8 -2.75 -19.65 -16.68
C THR A 8 -2.22 -18.28 -17.08
N VAL A 9 -1.33 -17.68 -16.28
CA VAL A 9 -0.75 -16.37 -16.58
C VAL A 9 0.09 -16.41 -17.86
N LYS A 10 0.96 -17.41 -18.01
CA LYS A 10 1.76 -17.61 -19.24
C LYS A 10 0.87 -17.72 -20.48
N ARG A 11 -0.26 -18.45 -20.37
CA ARG A 11 -1.25 -18.56 -21.47
C ARG A 11 -1.88 -17.21 -21.82
N LEU A 12 -2.25 -16.41 -20.83
CA LEU A 12 -2.82 -15.08 -21.07
C LEU A 12 -1.81 -14.17 -21.77
N PHE A 13 -0.55 -14.17 -21.32
CA PHE A 13 0.53 -13.38 -21.91
C PHE A 13 0.87 -13.77 -23.33
N ALA A 14 0.91 -15.08 -23.61
CA ALA A 14 1.19 -15.58 -24.94
C ALA A 14 0.13 -15.17 -25.97
N ARG A 15 -1.10 -14.88 -25.53
CA ARG A 15 -2.22 -14.56 -26.42
C ARG A 15 -2.56 -13.07 -26.47
N CYS A 16 -2.16 -12.28 -25.47
CA CYS A 16 -2.46 -10.84 -25.45
C CYS A 16 -1.56 -9.99 -26.35
N GLN A 17 -0.48 -10.56 -26.91
CA GLN A 17 0.44 -9.86 -27.81
C GLN A 17 1.02 -8.58 -27.18
N ASN A 18 1.19 -8.58 -25.85
CA ASN A 18 1.56 -7.42 -25.03
C ASN A 18 0.65 -6.18 -25.21
N ARG A 19 -0.60 -6.35 -25.64
CA ARG A 19 -1.54 -5.24 -25.86
C ARG A 19 -2.77 -5.39 -24.95
N CYS A 20 -3.39 -4.26 -24.63
CA CYS A 20 -4.66 -4.23 -23.96
C CYS A 20 -5.75 -4.91 -24.82
N ALA A 21 -6.60 -5.74 -24.21
CA ALA A 21 -7.71 -6.39 -24.92
C ALA A 21 -8.90 -5.47 -25.22
N PHE A 22 -8.85 -4.20 -24.83
CA PHE A 22 -9.90 -3.24 -25.13
C PHE A 22 -9.88 -2.84 -26.62
N PRO A 23 -11.02 -2.80 -27.33
CA PRO A 23 -11.06 -2.44 -28.75
C PRO A 23 -10.36 -1.11 -29.05
N SER A 24 -9.52 -1.11 -30.09
CA SER A 24 -8.73 0.05 -30.53
C SER A 24 -7.72 0.58 -29.51
N CYS A 25 -7.42 -0.17 -28.44
CA CYS A 25 -6.39 0.20 -27.48
C CYS A 25 -5.05 -0.44 -27.85
N GLU A 26 -4.04 0.39 -28.08
CA GLU A 26 -2.67 -0.06 -28.36
C GLU A 26 -1.75 -0.02 -27.14
N ALA A 27 -2.29 0.35 -25.97
CA ALA A 27 -1.50 0.45 -24.75
C ALA A 27 -0.87 -0.91 -24.40
N PRO A 28 0.43 -0.93 -24.08
CA PRO A 28 1.09 -2.17 -23.73
C PRO A 28 0.65 -2.67 -22.35
N ILE A 29 0.75 -3.97 -22.12
CA ILE A 29 0.60 -4.56 -20.77
C ILE A 29 1.91 -4.40 -19.98
N ILE A 30 3.03 -4.48 -20.70
CA ILE A 30 4.39 -4.30 -20.19
C ILE A 30 5.09 -3.26 -21.06
N GLU A 31 5.52 -2.17 -20.45
CA GLU A 31 6.26 -1.10 -21.11
C GLU A 31 7.69 -1.56 -21.49
N ASP A 32 8.33 -0.82 -22.40
CA ASP A 32 9.74 -1.06 -22.76
C ASP A 32 10.70 -0.92 -21.58
N SER A 33 10.29 -0.23 -20.52
CA SER A 33 11.03 -0.10 -19.25
C SER A 33 10.88 -1.30 -18.30
N ASP A 34 10.23 -2.38 -18.73
CA ASP A 34 9.80 -3.52 -17.89
C ASP A 34 8.77 -3.17 -16.82
N THR A 35 8.25 -1.94 -16.83
CA THR A 35 7.14 -1.54 -15.97
C THR A 35 5.86 -2.18 -16.47
N VAL A 36 5.19 -2.96 -15.61
CA VAL A 36 3.89 -3.54 -15.96
C VAL A 36 2.77 -2.55 -15.65
N THR A 37 2.02 -2.18 -16.67
CA THR A 37 0.93 -1.18 -16.65
C THR A 37 -0.44 -1.78 -16.98
N GLY A 38 -0.51 -3.10 -17.16
CA GLY A 38 -1.75 -3.86 -17.28
C GLY A 38 -2.07 -4.74 -16.07
N ASP A 39 -3.34 -5.14 -16.01
CA ASP A 39 -3.95 -5.91 -14.92
C ASP A 39 -4.62 -7.19 -15.46
N ILE A 40 -4.55 -8.27 -14.68
CA ILE A 40 -5.35 -9.48 -14.91
C ILE A 40 -6.75 -9.24 -14.34
N CYS A 41 -7.73 -9.09 -15.22
CA CYS A 41 -9.11 -8.77 -14.85
C CYS A 41 -9.99 -10.01 -14.95
N HIS A 42 -10.92 -10.16 -14.00
CA HIS A 42 -11.93 -11.21 -14.07
C HIS A 42 -13.12 -10.74 -14.92
N ILE A 43 -13.56 -11.57 -15.86
CA ILE A 43 -14.77 -11.34 -16.64
C ILE A 43 -16.00 -11.49 -15.72
N LYS A 44 -16.10 -12.63 -15.04
CA LYS A 44 -17.02 -12.86 -13.91
C LYS A 44 -16.25 -12.71 -12.60
N ALA A 45 -16.69 -11.83 -11.70
CA ALA A 45 -15.94 -11.49 -10.48
C ALA A 45 -15.51 -12.72 -9.66
N ALA A 46 -14.33 -12.62 -9.03
CA ALA A 46 -13.84 -13.62 -8.10
C ALA A 46 -14.62 -13.62 -6.77
N SER A 47 -14.97 -12.43 -6.27
CA SER A 47 -15.61 -12.25 -4.97
C SER A 47 -17.13 -12.23 -5.07
N LEU A 48 -17.79 -12.85 -4.08
CA LEU A 48 -19.24 -12.77 -3.90
C LEU A 48 -19.68 -11.29 -3.85
N GLY A 49 -20.72 -10.94 -4.62
CA GLY A 49 -21.23 -9.57 -4.71
C GLY A 49 -20.40 -8.63 -5.60
N GLY A 50 -19.33 -9.12 -6.22
CA GLY A 50 -18.56 -8.38 -7.21
C GLY A 50 -19.26 -8.26 -8.58
N PRO A 51 -18.76 -7.40 -9.48
CA PRO A 51 -19.32 -7.22 -10.82
C PRO A 51 -19.46 -8.55 -11.58
N ARG A 52 -20.65 -8.82 -12.12
CA ARG A 52 -20.92 -10.02 -12.94
C ARG A 52 -20.61 -11.35 -12.20
N TYR A 53 -20.68 -11.37 -10.87
CA TYR A 53 -20.46 -12.60 -10.10
C TYR A 53 -21.48 -13.67 -10.48
N ASP A 54 -20.99 -14.87 -10.79
CA ASP A 54 -21.79 -16.04 -11.09
C ASP A 54 -21.65 -17.07 -9.95
N ALA A 55 -22.74 -17.37 -9.26
CA ALA A 55 -22.75 -18.34 -8.17
C ALA A 55 -22.59 -19.80 -8.64
N GLY A 56 -22.92 -20.09 -9.91
CA GLY A 56 -22.79 -21.42 -10.49
C GLY A 56 -21.40 -21.72 -11.04
N GLN A 57 -20.50 -20.74 -11.06
CA GLN A 57 -19.14 -20.90 -11.58
C GLN A 57 -18.23 -21.58 -10.54
N THR A 58 -17.57 -22.67 -10.94
CA THR A 58 -16.59 -23.37 -10.11
C THR A 58 -15.35 -22.50 -9.86
N ASP A 59 -14.64 -22.78 -8.77
CA ASP A 59 -13.44 -22.04 -8.37
C ASP A 59 -12.32 -22.15 -9.42
N GLU A 60 -12.17 -23.33 -10.02
CA GLU A 60 -11.22 -23.58 -11.11
C GLU A 60 -11.57 -22.77 -12.36
N ALA A 61 -12.87 -22.70 -12.70
CA ALA A 61 -13.34 -21.90 -13.83
C ALA A 61 -13.23 -20.40 -13.57
N ARG A 62 -13.33 -19.98 -12.30
CA ARG A 62 -13.20 -18.58 -11.86
C ARG A 62 -11.80 -18.04 -12.06
N HIS A 63 -10.78 -18.86 -11.77
CA HIS A 63 -9.37 -18.53 -11.93
C HIS A 63 -8.76 -19.06 -13.25
N GLY A 64 -9.58 -19.68 -14.10
CA GLY A 64 -9.18 -20.22 -15.38
C GLY A 64 -8.99 -19.13 -16.45
N ALA A 65 -8.11 -19.38 -17.42
CA ALA A 65 -7.79 -18.43 -18.50
C ALA A 65 -9.02 -17.99 -19.33
N ALA A 66 -10.10 -18.79 -19.34
CA ALA A 66 -11.35 -18.45 -20.01
C ALA A 66 -12.10 -17.30 -19.34
N ASN A 67 -11.95 -17.12 -18.03
CA ASN A 67 -12.61 -16.07 -17.25
C ASN A 67 -11.71 -14.85 -17.01
N LEU A 68 -10.51 -14.81 -17.59
CA LEU A 68 -9.53 -13.76 -17.36
C LEU A 68 -9.22 -12.99 -18.64
N ILE A 69 -9.11 -11.67 -18.54
CA ILE A 69 -8.77 -10.77 -19.65
C ILE A 69 -7.68 -9.79 -19.20
N LEU A 70 -6.72 -9.50 -20.08
CA LEU A 70 -5.66 -8.53 -19.81
C LEU A 70 -6.06 -7.14 -20.33
N LEU A 71 -6.09 -6.16 -19.44
CA LEU A 71 -6.44 -4.77 -19.76
C LEU A 71 -5.38 -3.82 -19.19
N CYS A 72 -5.14 -2.68 -19.83
CA CYS A 72 -4.38 -1.61 -19.17
C CYS A 72 -5.17 -1.07 -17.97
N THR A 73 -4.50 -0.53 -16.95
CA THR A 73 -5.15 -0.03 -15.73
C THR A 73 -6.28 0.97 -15.99
N ARG A 74 -6.19 1.77 -17.07
CA ARG A 74 -7.27 2.68 -17.49
C ARG A 74 -8.53 1.92 -17.90
N HIS A 75 -8.42 0.94 -18.79
CA HIS A 75 -9.58 0.21 -19.31
C HIS A 75 -10.14 -0.80 -18.31
N HIS A 76 -9.32 -1.33 -17.41
CA HIS A 76 -9.78 -2.08 -16.24
C HIS A 76 -10.80 -1.26 -15.43
N ARG A 77 -10.47 0.00 -15.08
CA ARG A 77 -11.38 0.90 -14.36
C ARG A 77 -12.65 1.25 -15.14
N ILE A 78 -12.54 1.44 -16.46
CA ILE A 78 -13.69 1.77 -17.33
C ILE A 78 -14.68 0.61 -17.37
N VAL A 79 -14.18 -0.61 -17.54
CA VAL A 79 -15.01 -1.83 -17.61
C VAL A 79 -15.71 -2.12 -16.29
N ASP A 80 -15.06 -1.84 -15.16
CA ASP A 80 -15.65 -2.06 -13.84
C ASP A 80 -16.66 -0.98 -13.45
N ALA A 81 -16.53 0.24 -13.99
CA ALA A 81 -17.45 1.34 -13.69
C ALA A 81 -18.81 1.22 -14.41
N ASP A 82 -18.88 0.51 -15.55
CA ASP A 82 -20.07 0.42 -16.40
C ASP A 82 -20.42 -1.04 -16.70
N ILE A 83 -21.01 -1.70 -15.70
CA ILE A 83 -21.31 -3.15 -15.73
C ILE A 83 -22.40 -3.47 -16.77
N ASP A 84 -23.35 -2.56 -16.97
CA ASP A 84 -24.46 -2.72 -17.91
C ASP A 84 -23.99 -2.70 -19.36
N LYS A 85 -23.00 -1.85 -19.67
CA LYS A 85 -22.38 -1.81 -20.99
C LYS A 85 -21.37 -2.94 -21.20
N TYR A 86 -20.53 -3.21 -20.20
CA TYR A 86 -19.48 -4.23 -20.25
C TYR A 86 -19.94 -5.51 -19.56
N THR A 87 -20.95 -6.14 -20.16
CA THR A 87 -21.48 -7.42 -19.72
C THR A 87 -20.48 -8.55 -19.93
N THR A 88 -20.73 -9.69 -19.29
CA THR A 88 -19.92 -10.91 -19.44
C THR A 88 -19.73 -11.30 -20.90
N SER A 89 -20.79 -11.27 -21.72
CA SER A 89 -20.72 -11.65 -23.13
C SER A 89 -19.85 -10.67 -23.94
N VAL A 90 -19.96 -9.37 -23.67
CA VAL A 90 -19.13 -8.34 -24.32
C VAL A 90 -17.64 -8.56 -24.01
N LEU A 91 -17.29 -8.83 -22.75
CA LEU A 91 -15.90 -9.06 -22.35
C LEU A 91 -15.32 -10.37 -22.91
N ILE A 92 -16.13 -11.43 -23.00
CA ILE A 92 -15.74 -12.68 -23.67
C ILE A 92 -15.45 -12.41 -25.14
N GLU A 93 -16.30 -11.64 -25.81
CA GLU A 93 -16.12 -11.32 -27.23
C GLU A 93 -14.91 -10.42 -27.46
N MET A 94 -14.67 -9.43 -26.59
CA MET A 94 -13.46 -8.60 -26.62
C MET A 94 -12.20 -9.46 -26.50
N LYS A 95 -12.16 -10.36 -25.51
CA LYS A 95 -11.06 -11.31 -25.32
C LYS A 95 -10.87 -12.17 -26.57
N ARG A 96 -11.95 -12.74 -27.10
CA ARG A 96 -11.92 -13.62 -28.27
C ARG A 96 -11.29 -12.91 -29.46
N LYS A 97 -11.80 -11.73 -29.84
CA LYS A 97 -11.26 -10.92 -30.95
C LYS A 97 -9.81 -10.50 -30.74
N HIS A 98 -9.45 -10.16 -29.51
CA HIS A 98 -8.07 -9.77 -29.20
C HIS A 98 -7.09 -10.95 -29.36
N GLU A 99 -7.49 -12.15 -28.93
CA GLU A 99 -6.65 -13.35 -29.00
C GLU A 99 -6.67 -14.05 -30.37
N GLU A 100 -7.51 -13.60 -31.32
CA GLU A 100 -7.50 -14.08 -32.71
C GLU A 100 -6.21 -13.70 -33.45
N GLY A 101 -5.54 -12.62 -33.04
CA GLY A 101 -4.28 -12.15 -33.63
C GLY A 101 -3.09 -13.12 -33.48
N GLY A 102 -3.27 -14.22 -32.75
CA GLY A 102 -2.32 -15.33 -32.68
C GLY A 102 -1.59 -15.45 -31.35
N VAL A 103 -0.59 -16.33 -31.32
CA VAL A 103 0.26 -16.59 -30.17
C VAL A 103 1.64 -16.00 -30.42
N VAL A 104 2.16 -15.25 -29.47
CA VAL A 104 3.54 -14.74 -29.50
C VAL A 104 4.46 -15.65 -28.69
N GLU A 105 5.74 -15.70 -29.08
CA GLU A 105 6.76 -16.44 -28.34
C GLU A 105 6.91 -15.87 -26.92
N ILE A 106 6.91 -16.77 -25.92
CA ILE A 106 7.17 -16.38 -24.53
C ILE A 106 8.69 -16.24 -24.35
N THR A 107 9.19 -15.02 -24.52
CA THR A 107 10.59 -14.71 -24.24
C THR A 107 10.89 -14.76 -22.73
N PRO A 108 12.16 -14.90 -22.30
CA PRO A 108 12.53 -14.81 -20.88
C PRO A 108 12.09 -13.50 -20.22
N ARG A 109 12.06 -12.41 -20.99
CA ARG A 109 11.57 -11.10 -20.56
C ARG A 109 10.06 -11.16 -20.25
N THR A 110 9.27 -11.71 -21.18
CA THR A 110 7.83 -11.90 -21.01
C THR A 110 7.51 -12.83 -19.84
N ALA A 111 8.31 -13.89 -19.63
CA ALA A 111 8.15 -14.81 -18.51
C ALA A 111 8.35 -14.09 -17.16
N ARG A 112 9.39 -13.27 -17.01
CA ARG A 112 9.63 -12.47 -15.78
C ARG A 112 8.51 -11.48 -15.49
N ALA A 113 7.99 -10.82 -16.53
CA ALA A 113 6.89 -9.87 -16.36
C ALA A 113 5.57 -10.59 -16.00
N ALA A 114 5.31 -11.76 -16.58
CA ALA A 114 4.21 -12.64 -16.19
C ALA A 114 4.33 -13.07 -14.71
N GLU A 115 5.53 -13.42 -14.26
CA GLU A 115 5.79 -13.74 -12.85
C GLU A 115 5.55 -12.53 -11.93
N SER A 116 5.90 -11.31 -12.35
CA SER A 116 5.62 -10.08 -11.58
C SER A 116 4.12 -9.81 -11.40
N LEU A 117 3.29 -10.19 -12.38
CA LEU A 117 1.84 -10.09 -12.26
C LEU A 117 1.24 -11.20 -11.40
N LEU A 118 1.74 -12.43 -11.55
CA LEU A 118 1.36 -13.52 -10.68
C LEU A 118 1.73 -13.24 -9.22
N SER A 119 2.88 -12.62 -8.97
CA SER A 119 3.32 -12.20 -7.63
C SER A 119 2.45 -11.08 -7.07
N ARG A 120 2.00 -10.13 -7.89
CA ARG A 120 0.99 -9.14 -7.48
C ARG A 120 -0.38 -9.76 -7.19
N TYR A 121 -0.64 -10.92 -7.77
CA TYR A 121 -1.88 -11.68 -7.59
C TYR A 121 -1.82 -12.68 -6.42
N ALA A 122 -0.64 -13.24 -6.13
CA ALA A 122 -0.41 -14.23 -5.08
C ALA A 122 -0.07 -13.54 -3.75
N GLU A 123 -1.08 -13.03 -3.05
CA GLU A 123 -0.99 -12.80 -1.60
C GLU A 123 -1.62 -13.98 -0.84
N VAL A 124 -0.87 -14.60 0.08
CA VAL A 124 -1.48 -15.34 1.20
C VAL A 124 -0.64 -15.13 2.46
N THR A 125 -1.21 -14.48 3.49
CA THR A 125 -0.59 -14.51 4.83
C THR A 125 -1.61 -14.39 5.96
N VAL A 126 -1.53 -15.35 6.88
CA VAL A 126 -2.23 -15.43 8.17
C VAL A 126 -1.62 -14.43 9.14
N TYR A 127 -2.45 -13.77 9.96
CA TYR A 127 -1.97 -12.90 11.04
C TYR A 127 -2.33 -13.49 12.41
N SER A 128 -1.31 -13.63 13.27
CA SER A 128 -1.41 -13.94 14.70
C SER A 128 -2.13 -15.24 15.05
N ASN A 129 -1.52 -16.38 14.71
CA ASN A 129 -1.99 -17.69 15.14
C ASN A 129 -1.39 -18.09 16.50
N THR A 130 -2.23 -18.41 17.49
CA THR A 130 -1.82 -19.01 18.78
C THR A 130 -2.34 -20.44 18.98
N GLY A 131 -2.99 -21.03 17.98
CA GLY A 131 -3.50 -22.41 17.99
C GLY A 131 -2.79 -23.31 16.98
N GLN A 132 -2.99 -24.62 17.10
CA GLN A 132 -2.55 -25.57 16.07
C GLN A 132 -3.46 -25.44 14.85
N ILE A 133 -3.00 -24.73 13.82
CA ILE A 133 -3.67 -24.68 12.51
C ILE A 133 -2.90 -25.63 11.60
N ALA A 134 -3.54 -26.75 11.26
CA ALA A 134 -3.04 -27.65 10.25
C ALA A 134 -3.59 -27.23 8.89
N VAL A 135 -2.72 -26.94 7.94
CA VAL A 135 -3.06 -26.70 6.54
C VAL A 135 -2.91 -28.03 5.82
N ASN A 136 -3.98 -28.50 5.15
CA ASN A 136 -4.03 -29.79 4.44
C ASN A 136 -3.90 -31.05 5.32
N SER A 137 -4.59 -31.10 6.48
CA SER A 137 -4.75 -32.36 7.23
C SER A 137 -6.19 -32.90 7.11
N PRO A 138 -6.39 -34.15 6.65
CA PRO A 138 -7.71 -34.76 6.51
C PRO A 138 -8.22 -35.20 7.90
N GLY A 139 -8.84 -34.29 8.63
CA GLY A 139 -9.39 -34.61 9.96
C GLY A 139 -9.91 -33.45 10.80
N ALA A 140 -9.79 -32.19 10.35
CA ALA A 140 -10.28 -31.04 11.11
C ALA A 140 -11.63 -30.50 10.60
N VAL A 141 -12.49 -30.10 11.54
CA VAL A 141 -13.89 -29.70 11.33
C VAL A 141 -14.02 -28.51 10.38
N GLN A 142 -14.91 -28.65 9.39
CA GLN A 142 -15.16 -27.70 8.31
C GLN A 142 -16.31 -26.74 8.71
N ALA A 143 -16.00 -25.54 9.18
CA ALA A 143 -17.00 -24.53 9.51
C ALA A 143 -17.34 -23.69 8.26
N ASN A 144 -18.63 -23.55 7.93
CA ASN A 144 -19.09 -22.94 6.67
C ASN A 144 -19.00 -21.40 6.64
N THR A 145 -18.94 -20.72 7.80
CA THR A 145 -18.57 -19.30 7.92
C THR A 145 -18.18 -18.97 9.36
N LEU A 146 -16.98 -18.42 9.56
CA LEU A 146 -16.50 -17.89 10.85
C LEU A 146 -16.39 -16.37 10.75
N THR A 147 -17.27 -15.65 11.42
CA THR A 147 -17.22 -14.18 11.48
C THR A 147 -16.41 -13.73 12.68
N LEU A 148 -15.12 -13.44 12.46
CA LEU A 148 -14.24 -12.88 13.48
C LEU A 148 -14.29 -11.35 13.43
N LYS A 149 -14.86 -10.73 14.47
CA LYS A 149 -14.72 -9.28 14.68
C LYS A 149 -13.30 -9.00 15.17
N VAL A 150 -12.43 -8.62 14.24
CA VAL A 150 -11.07 -8.20 14.56
C VAL A 150 -11.14 -6.84 15.25
N SER A 151 -10.98 -6.80 16.57
CA SER A 151 -10.53 -5.55 17.19
C SER A 151 -9.11 -5.33 16.70
N LYS A 152 -8.79 -4.15 16.16
CA LYS A 152 -7.40 -3.78 15.89
C LYS A 152 -6.68 -3.81 17.22
N GLN A 153 -6.02 -4.91 17.57
CA GLN A 153 -4.92 -4.85 18.50
C GLN A 153 -3.85 -4.03 17.80
N ARG A 154 -3.80 -2.72 18.12
CA ARG A 154 -2.57 -1.96 17.97
C ARG A 154 -1.51 -2.80 18.66
N VAL A 155 -0.52 -3.28 17.92
CA VAL A 155 0.73 -3.70 18.53
C VAL A 155 1.30 -2.42 19.14
N ILE A 156 1.04 -2.22 20.43
CA ILE A 156 1.66 -1.16 21.19
C ILE A 156 3.12 -1.60 21.31
N PHE A 157 3.97 -1.05 20.46
CA PHE A 157 5.41 -1.06 20.71
C PHE A 157 5.58 -0.26 22.01
N THR A 158 5.54 -0.94 23.15
CA THR A 158 5.87 -0.29 24.41
C THR A 158 7.34 0.05 24.29
N ALA A 159 7.63 1.35 24.27
CA ALA A 159 9.01 1.80 24.23
C ALA A 159 9.74 1.16 25.43
N PRO A 160 10.96 0.63 25.24
CA PRO A 160 11.65 -0.13 26.28
C PRO A 160 11.72 0.68 27.58
N SER A 161 11.57 0.03 28.74
CA SER A 161 11.63 0.68 30.04
C SER A 161 12.92 1.49 30.17
N GLY A 162 12.80 2.77 30.53
CA GLY A 162 13.93 3.70 30.57
C GLY A 162 14.21 4.43 29.26
N SER A 163 13.36 4.27 28.24
CA SER A 163 13.39 5.09 27.02
C SER A 163 12.46 6.30 27.13
N VAL A 164 12.77 7.35 26.37
CA VAL A 164 11.95 8.57 26.28
C VAL A 164 10.51 8.24 25.91
N GLY A 165 10.28 7.28 25.01
CA GLY A 165 8.95 6.86 24.58
C GLY A 165 8.13 6.15 25.66
N SER A 166 8.77 5.70 26.75
CA SER A 166 8.10 5.06 27.90
C SER A 166 7.64 6.08 28.95
N ASP A 167 8.10 7.32 28.86
CA ASP A 167 7.72 8.44 29.74
C ASP A 167 6.72 9.36 29.02
N GLN A 168 5.47 9.38 29.51
CA GLN A 168 4.37 10.12 28.90
C GLN A 168 4.63 11.62 28.86
N ALA A 169 5.13 12.21 29.97
CA ALA A 169 5.37 13.65 30.06
C ALA A 169 6.45 14.09 29.07
N LYS A 170 7.56 13.35 29.02
CA LYS A 170 8.67 13.63 28.08
C LYS A 170 8.27 13.45 26.63
N THR A 171 7.50 12.39 26.34
CA THR A 171 6.96 12.14 25.00
C THR A 171 6.00 13.23 24.55
N SER A 172 5.09 13.66 25.43
CA SER A 172 4.13 14.75 25.17
C SER A 172 4.86 16.05 24.85
N TYR A 173 5.88 16.40 25.64
CA TYR A 173 6.64 17.63 25.44
C TYR A 173 7.41 17.64 24.11
N ILE A 174 8.05 16.52 23.75
CA ILE A 174 8.73 16.41 22.46
C ILE A 174 7.73 16.51 21.30
N ALA A 175 6.55 15.90 21.42
CA ALA A 175 5.50 16.01 20.41
C ALA A 175 5.01 17.46 20.25
N TYR A 176 4.84 18.18 21.36
CA TYR A 176 4.54 19.61 21.36
C TYR A 176 5.60 20.43 20.61
N LEU A 177 6.89 20.23 20.91
CA LEU A 177 7.98 20.96 20.24
C LEU A 177 8.04 20.65 18.73
N ILE A 178 7.82 19.39 18.33
CA ILE A 178 7.72 19.00 16.92
C ILE A 178 6.56 19.76 16.24
N GLY A 179 5.40 19.84 16.90
CA GLY A 179 4.25 20.61 16.42
C GLY A 179 4.57 22.09 16.24
N ARG A 180 5.20 22.72 17.23
CA ARG A 180 5.64 24.12 17.16
C ARG A 180 6.59 24.39 16.00
N TYR A 181 7.56 23.50 15.78
CA TYR A 181 8.46 23.60 14.63
C TYR A 181 7.70 23.54 13.30
N GLN A 182 6.76 22.59 13.17
CA GLN A 182 5.96 22.43 11.96
C GLN A 182 5.06 23.65 11.70
N GLU A 183 4.44 24.22 12.73
CA GLU A 183 3.68 25.48 12.65
C GLU A 183 4.56 26.62 12.11
N PHE A 184 5.76 26.78 12.66
CA PHE A 184 6.67 27.86 12.26
C PHE A 184 7.24 27.68 10.85
N GLN A 185 7.28 26.44 10.34
CA GLN A 185 7.66 26.13 8.96
C GLN A 185 6.51 26.36 7.97
N LYS A 186 5.24 26.12 8.36
CA LYS A 186 4.06 26.34 7.49
C LYS A 186 3.92 27.79 7.00
N GLY A 187 4.43 28.75 7.76
CA GLY A 187 4.39 30.19 7.41
C GLY A 187 5.23 30.59 6.18
N HIS A 188 5.97 29.68 5.54
CA HIS A 188 6.93 29.99 4.47
C HIS A 188 6.77 29.18 3.18
N THR A 189 5.68 28.45 3.02
CA THR A 189 5.43 27.69 1.79
C THR A 189 4.50 28.47 0.88
N SER A 190 4.99 28.82 -0.32
CA SER A 190 4.13 29.25 -1.43
C SER A 190 3.08 28.17 -1.71
N LYS A 191 1.86 28.54 -2.12
CA LYS A 191 0.72 27.63 -2.40
C LYS A 191 1.04 26.47 -3.37
N THR A 192 2.21 26.46 -4.00
CA THR A 192 2.66 25.49 -5.00
C THR A 192 3.69 24.45 -4.54
N ASP A 193 4.25 24.54 -3.33
CA ASP A 193 5.24 23.55 -2.86
C ASP A 193 4.65 22.60 -1.80
N ARG A 194 4.80 21.28 -2.00
CA ARG A 194 4.21 20.28 -1.09
C ARG A 194 4.99 20.29 0.23
N PHE A 195 4.39 20.81 1.29
CA PHE A 195 4.99 20.91 2.63
C PHE A 195 5.47 19.54 3.15
N LYS A 196 6.79 19.36 3.30
CA LYS A 196 7.40 18.09 3.71
C LYS A 196 7.38 17.92 5.23
N TYR A 197 6.25 17.42 5.77
CA TYR A 197 6.06 17.06 7.19
C TYR A 197 7.18 16.16 7.77
N ILE A 198 7.84 15.39 6.90
CA ILE A 198 8.86 14.40 7.24
C ILE A 198 10.20 15.03 7.63
N ALA A 199 10.47 16.30 7.30
CA ALA A 199 11.79 16.91 7.44
C ALA A 199 12.33 16.90 8.88
N ILE A 200 11.47 17.17 9.88
CA ILE A 200 11.89 17.19 11.30
C ILE A 200 12.13 15.78 11.85
N HIS A 201 11.29 14.81 11.47
CA HIS A 201 11.47 13.41 11.86
C HIS A 201 12.73 12.81 11.23
N ALA A 202 13.02 13.14 9.97
CA ALA A 202 14.27 12.76 9.31
C ALA A 202 15.49 13.42 9.95
N ALA A 203 15.39 14.68 10.36
CA ALA A 203 16.47 15.38 11.06
C ALA A 203 16.77 14.77 12.43
N LEU A 204 15.74 14.46 13.22
CA LEU A 204 15.86 13.74 14.49
C LEU A 204 16.51 12.37 14.30
N LYS A 205 16.07 11.61 13.29
CA LYS A 205 16.62 10.28 13.00
C LYS A 205 18.10 10.33 12.65
N ARG A 206 18.53 11.36 11.91
CA ARG A 206 19.93 11.56 11.52
C ARG A 206 20.81 12.03 12.67
N GLU A 207 20.33 12.94 13.51
CA GLU A 207 21.06 13.46 14.66
C GLU A 207 21.33 12.36 15.70
N PHE A 208 20.28 11.60 16.03
CA PHE A 208 20.33 10.62 17.11
C PHE A 208 20.63 9.19 16.65
N LYS A 209 20.89 9.00 15.34
CA LYS A 209 21.13 7.70 14.69
C LYS A 209 20.03 6.66 15.00
N GLY A 210 18.79 7.11 15.18
CA GLY A 210 17.68 6.27 15.65
C GLY A 210 16.40 7.05 15.89
N GLU A 211 15.31 6.36 16.26
CA GLU A 211 14.07 7.03 16.62
C GLU A 211 14.18 7.66 18.01
N TRP A 212 13.84 8.94 18.14
CA TRP A 212 13.97 9.66 19.41
C TRP A 212 13.16 9.03 20.56
N LYS A 213 12.08 8.31 20.23
CA LYS A 213 11.25 7.56 21.19
C LYS A 213 11.97 6.36 21.80
N LEU A 214 13.02 5.85 21.15
CA LEU A 214 13.78 4.68 21.60
C LEU A 214 15.07 5.06 22.33
N LEU A 215 15.36 6.36 22.49
CA LEU A 215 16.54 6.84 23.22
C LEU A 215 16.36 6.68 24.72
N SER A 216 17.44 6.50 25.47
CA SER A 216 17.42 6.56 26.95
C SER A 216 16.80 7.89 27.42
N VAL A 217 16.05 7.85 28.52
CA VAL A 217 15.50 9.04 29.19
C VAL A 217 16.57 10.08 29.52
N ASP A 218 17.81 9.67 29.78
CA ASP A 218 18.94 10.58 30.05
C ASP A 218 19.23 11.51 28.87
N ARG A 219 18.90 11.07 27.65
CA ARG A 219 19.10 11.84 26.42
C ARG A 219 17.94 12.76 26.09
N PHE A 220 16.91 12.83 26.93
CA PHE A 220 15.78 13.73 26.78
C PHE A 220 16.22 15.20 26.61
N GLY A 221 17.16 15.64 27.45
CA GLY A 221 17.69 17.01 27.39
C GLY A 221 18.37 17.33 26.04
N GLU A 222 19.04 16.35 25.42
CA GLU A 222 19.65 16.51 24.10
C GLU A 222 18.58 16.73 23.01
N VAL A 223 17.50 15.94 23.04
CA VAL A 223 16.39 16.04 22.08
C VAL A 223 15.67 17.39 22.21
N VAL A 224 15.40 17.83 23.44
CA VAL A 224 14.79 19.14 23.72
C VAL A 224 15.69 20.27 23.21
N LYS A 225 16.98 20.24 23.54
CA LYS A 225 17.95 21.25 23.10
C LYS A 225 18.06 21.33 21.58
N PHE A 226 18.01 20.17 20.90
CA PHE A 226 17.99 20.11 19.44
C PHE A 226 16.73 20.76 18.86
N LEU A 227 15.56 20.46 19.42
CA LEU A 227 14.28 21.02 18.97
C LEU A 227 14.17 22.52 19.25
N HIS A 228 14.57 22.99 20.43
CA HIS A 228 14.66 24.43 20.75
C HIS A 228 15.50 25.17 19.72
N ARG A 229 16.71 24.68 19.43
CA ARG A 229 17.59 25.28 18.41
C ARG A 229 16.93 25.31 17.03
N ARG A 230 16.23 24.24 16.63
CA ARG A 230 15.53 24.16 15.34
C ARG A 230 14.37 25.15 15.27
N ILE A 231 13.59 25.29 16.33
CA ILE A 231 12.47 26.23 16.41
C ILE A 231 12.99 27.67 16.38
N ASP A 232 13.99 28.00 17.20
CA ASP A 232 14.62 29.33 17.24
C ASP A 232 15.20 29.75 15.90
N ASN A 233 15.75 28.80 15.13
CA ASN A 233 16.34 29.06 13.82
C ASN A 233 15.32 29.19 12.68
N THR A 234 14.04 28.89 12.91
CA THR A 234 12.99 29.24 11.95
C THR A 234 12.89 30.76 11.83
N LEU A 235 12.38 31.30 10.72
CA LEU A 235 12.24 32.76 10.58
C LEU A 235 11.22 33.32 11.57
N VAL A 236 10.10 32.62 11.84
CA VAL A 236 9.16 32.96 12.93
C VAL A 236 9.85 32.93 14.29
N GLY A 237 10.64 31.90 14.59
CA GLY A 237 11.41 31.78 15.84
C GLY A 237 12.42 32.91 16.02
N ARG A 238 13.21 33.25 14.99
CA ARG A 238 14.14 34.38 15.01
C ARG A 238 13.43 35.70 15.23
N LYS A 239 12.28 35.91 14.59
CA LYS A 239 11.44 37.11 14.75
C LYS A 239 10.82 37.21 16.15
N ASN A 240 10.40 36.09 16.73
CA ASN A 240 9.89 36.05 18.09
C ASN A 240 11.00 36.37 19.09
N LYS A 241 12.18 35.77 18.91
CA LYS A 241 13.37 36.03 19.73
C LYS A 241 13.79 37.50 19.70
N SER A 242 13.78 38.14 18.53
CA SER A 242 14.09 39.58 18.42
C SER A 242 13.05 40.47 19.11
N LYS A 243 11.84 39.96 19.36
CA LYS A 243 10.74 40.69 20.01
C LYS A 243 10.52 40.30 21.48
N GLY A 244 11.37 39.43 22.04
CA GLY A 244 11.16 38.89 23.39
C GLY A 244 9.92 38.00 23.53
N ILE A 245 9.35 37.52 22.42
CA ILE A 245 8.17 36.66 22.42
C ILE A 245 8.63 35.21 22.62
N VAL A 246 8.02 34.52 23.59
CA VAL A 246 8.29 33.11 23.88
C VAL A 246 7.77 32.24 22.74
N SER A 247 8.64 31.44 22.12
CA SER A 247 8.29 30.57 21.01
C SER A 247 7.72 29.22 21.45
N PHE A 248 8.09 28.77 22.64
CA PHE A 248 7.65 27.53 23.26
C PHE A 248 7.84 27.61 24.78
N HIS A 249 7.02 26.90 25.55
CA HIS A 249 7.15 26.83 27.01
C HIS A 249 8.17 25.77 27.44
N LEU A 250 8.61 25.84 28.70
CA LEU A 250 9.56 24.88 29.28
C LEU A 250 8.90 23.55 29.62
N PHE A 251 9.71 22.50 29.78
CA PHE A 251 9.20 21.18 30.16
C PHE A 251 8.47 21.21 31.51
N SER A 252 8.96 21.99 32.47
CA SER A 252 8.32 22.18 33.79
C SER A 252 6.92 22.81 33.71
N GLU A 253 6.62 23.50 32.60
CA GLU A 253 5.33 24.15 32.34
C GLU A 253 4.41 23.27 31.46
N HIS A 254 4.90 22.09 31.04
CA HIS A 254 4.18 21.16 30.16
C HIS A 254 3.54 20.05 30.98
N SER A 255 2.29 20.26 31.41
CA SER A 255 1.44 19.27 32.08
C SER A 255 0.61 18.48 31.07
#